data_AF-A0A0C3PL25-F1
#
_entry.id   AF-A0A0C3PL25-F1
#
_cell.length_a   1.000
_cell.length_b   1.000
_cell.length_c   1.000
_cell.angle_alpha   90.00
_cell.angle_beta   90.00
_cell.angle_gamma   90.00
#
_symmetry.space_group_name_H-M   'P 1'
#
loop_
_entity.id
_entity.type
_entity.pdbx_description
1 polymer ?
#
loop_
_entity_poly.entity_id
_entity_poly.type
_entity_poly.pdbx_seq_one_letter_code
_entity_poly.pdbx_strand_id
1 'polypeptide(L)'
;MRTAEQTLHDRVNLPRLVKRLERIVQDDWSEDGPTNPDSWVKARVTLQQIRHARGLLKKVELDVAAVTPVSEQYYEHIKNTLQRLETYMLGIEKQLVPPLQRPHPILPSIPPPEPKFSITEPVKTESPFVETIPDHHHLPPVEVENLLPATSDITAIPPSENVHVASFRPSAVLPSPSNITATPAILQNSRAVQEELSEQLALMARQLRRNATHFSDSLARDKVVVDATQEKIEGNFDLLKKERIRLRDFRGKSGGTTCLVIMSIIIVVIAFILMVFVIRVT
;
A
#
# COMPACT_ATOMS: atom_id res chain seq x y z
N MET A 1 18.67 15.22 18.92
CA MET A 1 18.25 16.51 19.52
C MET A 1 17.14 17.10 18.66
N ARG A 2 15.98 17.41 19.23
CA ARG A 2 14.92 18.12 18.50
C ARG A 2 15.26 19.61 18.50
N THR A 3 15.06 20.28 17.38
CA THR A 3 15.20 21.74 17.30
C THR A 3 13.94 22.38 17.89
N ALA A 4 14.11 23.47 18.66
CA ALA A 4 12.99 24.23 19.22
C ALA A 4 12.03 24.74 18.12
N GLU A 5 12.53 24.93 16.91
CA GLU A 5 11.73 25.26 15.74
C GLU A 5 10.71 24.16 15.39
N GLN A 6 11.08 22.88 15.55
CA GLN A 6 10.18 21.77 15.25
C GLN A 6 9.00 21.72 16.24
N THR A 7 9.23 22.01 17.52
CA THR A 7 8.16 22.02 18.51
C THR A 7 7.23 23.22 18.34
N LEU A 8 7.77 24.38 17.93
CA LEU A 8 6.98 25.54 17.50
C LEU A 8 6.11 25.22 16.28
N HIS A 9 6.66 24.56 15.27
CA HIS A 9 5.91 24.13 14.09
C HIS A 9 4.80 23.14 14.45
N ASP A 10 5.10 22.15 15.29
CA ASP A 10 4.12 21.15 15.72
C ASP A 10 2.98 21.81 16.52
N ARG A 11 3.28 22.82 17.34
CA ARG A 11 2.30 23.63 18.09
C ARG A 11 1.37 24.44 17.19
N VAL A 12 1.88 25.01 16.10
CA VAL A 12 1.07 25.79 15.14
C VAL A 12 0.27 24.87 14.21
N ASN A 13 0.82 23.71 13.87
CA ASN A 13 0.19 22.76 12.95
C ASN A 13 -0.93 21.96 13.60
N LEU A 14 -0.80 21.61 14.88
CA LEU A 14 -1.82 20.87 15.63
C LEU A 14 -3.23 21.48 15.53
N PRO A 15 -3.47 22.77 15.82
CA PRO A 15 -4.81 23.34 15.76
C PRO A 15 -5.36 23.41 14.33
N ARG A 16 -4.49 23.59 13.33
CA ARG A 16 -4.89 23.59 11.92
C ARG A 16 -5.31 22.19 11.48
N LEU A 17 -4.59 21.16 11.92
CA LEU A 17 -4.91 19.77 11.63
C LEU A 17 -6.22 19.35 12.30
N VAL A 18 -6.42 19.71 13.57
CA VAL A 18 -7.66 19.42 14.31
C VAL A 18 -8.86 20.08 13.65
N LYS A 19 -8.79 21.38 13.30
CA LYS A 19 -9.89 22.07 12.59
C LYS A 19 -10.19 21.45 11.24
N ARG A 20 -9.15 21.01 10.51
CA ARG A 20 -9.33 20.32 9.23
C ARG A 20 -9.99 18.96 9.44
N LEU A 21 -9.56 18.20 10.44
CA LEU A 21 -10.15 16.90 10.79
C LEU A 21 -11.62 17.06 11.19
N GLU A 22 -11.94 18.04 12.02
CA GLU A 22 -13.32 18.35 12.41
C GLU A 22 -14.17 18.69 11.18
N ARG A 23 -13.63 19.52 10.28
CA ARG A 23 -14.30 19.86 9.03
C ARG A 23 -14.50 18.66 8.10
N ILE A 24 -13.47 17.83 7.90
CA ILE A 24 -13.58 16.62 7.07
C ILE A 24 -14.61 15.67 7.66
N VAL A 25 -14.59 15.48 8.99
CA VAL A 25 -15.55 14.61 9.66
C VAL A 25 -16.97 15.19 9.59
N GLN A 26 -17.13 16.51 9.65
CA GLN A 26 -18.44 17.16 9.57
C GLN A 26 -18.99 17.20 8.14
N ASP A 27 -18.18 17.52 7.13
CA ASP A 27 -18.63 17.69 5.74
C ASP A 27 -18.76 16.32 5.04
N ASP A 28 -17.70 15.49 5.01
CA ASP A 28 -17.66 14.26 4.20
C ASP A 28 -18.59 13.15 4.72
N TRP A 29 -18.94 13.16 6.01
CA TRP A 29 -19.77 12.10 6.62
C TRP A 29 -21.21 12.53 6.90
N SER A 30 -21.54 13.81 6.70
CA SER A 30 -22.93 14.28 6.83
C SER A 30 -23.70 14.22 5.51
N GLU A 31 -23.03 14.42 4.37
CA GLU A 31 -23.67 14.43 3.04
C GLU A 31 -23.56 13.08 2.32
N ASP A 32 -22.37 12.47 2.32
CA ASP A 32 -22.12 11.19 1.66
C ASP A 32 -22.22 10.05 2.69
N GLY A 33 -23.42 9.51 2.86
CA GLY A 33 -23.62 8.28 3.63
C GLY A 33 -22.77 7.08 3.12
N PRO A 34 -22.82 5.91 3.79
CA PRO A 34 -21.94 4.75 3.58
C PRO A 34 -22.10 4.02 2.22
N THR A 35 -22.68 4.66 1.21
CA THR A 35 -23.02 4.06 -0.08
C THR A 35 -21.83 3.91 -1.03
N ASN A 36 -20.74 4.64 -0.79
CA ASN A 36 -19.56 4.60 -1.66
C ASN A 36 -18.51 3.60 -1.13
N PRO A 37 -18.03 2.62 -1.91
CA PRO A 37 -16.94 1.71 -1.50
C PRO A 37 -15.65 2.45 -1.07
N ASP A 38 -15.44 3.66 -1.57
CA ASP A 38 -14.28 4.49 -1.19
C ASP A 38 -14.39 5.08 0.22
N SER A 39 -15.57 5.07 0.83
CA SER A 39 -15.79 5.62 2.18
C SER A 39 -14.98 4.87 3.24
N TRP A 40 -14.81 3.54 3.12
CA TRP A 40 -13.97 2.77 4.05
C TRP A 40 -12.50 3.18 3.98
N VAL A 41 -11.99 3.40 2.76
CA VAL A 41 -10.61 3.87 2.55
C VAL A 41 -10.43 5.26 3.14
N LYS A 42 -11.40 6.16 2.90
CA LYS A 42 -11.41 7.51 3.49
C LYS A 42 -11.44 7.47 5.02
N ALA A 43 -12.26 6.60 5.63
CA ALA A 43 -12.31 6.41 7.08
C ALA A 43 -10.96 6.00 7.66
N ARG A 44 -10.22 5.12 6.98
CA ARG A 44 -8.87 4.71 7.41
C ARG A 44 -7.87 5.85 7.32
N VAL A 45 -7.93 6.64 6.26
CA VAL A 45 -7.06 7.81 6.08
C VAL A 45 -7.33 8.85 7.18
N THR A 46 -8.59 9.16 7.48
CA THR A 46 -8.94 10.09 8.56
C THR A 46 -8.52 9.53 9.94
N LEU A 47 -8.67 8.23 10.17
CA LEU A 47 -8.19 7.56 11.39
C LEU A 47 -6.67 7.70 11.56
N GLN A 48 -5.90 7.54 10.48
CA GLN A 48 -4.46 7.72 10.51
C GLN A 48 -4.08 9.18 10.80
N GLN A 49 -4.80 10.14 10.25
CA GLN A 49 -4.61 11.56 10.55
C GLN A 49 -4.92 11.89 12.02
N ILE A 50 -5.95 11.28 12.60
CA ILE A 50 -6.28 11.41 14.03
C ILE A 50 -5.14 10.82 14.89
N ARG A 51 -4.61 9.64 14.55
CA ARG A 51 -3.46 9.04 15.26
C ARG A 51 -2.21 9.92 15.16
N HIS A 52 -1.95 10.51 14.00
CA HIS A 52 -0.86 11.45 13.82
C HIS A 52 -1.05 12.70 14.69
N ALA A 53 -2.26 13.28 14.73
CA ALA A 53 -2.59 14.40 15.59
C ALA A 53 -2.37 14.09 17.09
N ARG A 54 -2.73 12.87 17.55
CA ARG A 54 -2.43 12.40 18.92
C ARG A 54 -0.92 12.30 19.17
N GLY A 55 -0.17 11.83 18.18
CA GLY A 55 1.29 11.81 18.22
C GLY A 55 1.88 13.21 18.35
N LEU A 56 1.34 14.21 17.64
CA LEU A 56 1.75 15.61 17.76
C LEU A 56 1.40 16.18 19.13
N LEU A 57 0.19 15.92 19.62
CA LEU A 57 -0.26 16.40 20.92
C LEU A 57 0.64 15.89 22.05
N LYS A 58 1.00 14.60 22.04
CA LYS A 58 1.96 14.03 23.01
C LYS A 58 3.34 14.67 22.91
N LYS A 59 3.80 15.03 21.70
CA LYS A 59 5.08 15.71 21.50
C LYS A 59 5.06 17.14 22.03
N VAL A 60 3.97 17.87 21.79
CA VAL A 60 3.78 19.26 22.26
C VAL A 60 3.60 19.29 23.77
N GLU A 61 2.85 18.35 24.35
CA GLU A 61 2.64 18.23 25.80
C GLU A 61 3.94 17.95 26.56
N LEU A 62 4.84 17.13 26.00
CA LEU A 62 6.14 16.82 26.60
C LEU A 62 7.09 18.03 26.64
N ASP A 63 6.90 19.00 25.74
CA ASP A 63 7.70 20.25 25.65
C ASP A 63 7.08 21.39 26.48
N VAL A 64 5.75 21.38 26.65
CA VAL A 64 4.97 22.42 27.34
C VAL A 64 4.73 22.12 28.82
N ALA A 65 5.36 21.08 29.40
CA ALA A 65 5.31 20.74 30.83
C ALA A 65 5.80 21.86 31.78
N ALA A 66 6.05 23.08 31.29
CA ALA A 66 6.53 24.23 32.04
C ALA A 66 5.64 25.49 32.05
N VAL A 67 4.51 25.62 31.33
CA VAL A 67 3.83 26.95 31.25
C VAL A 67 2.29 26.93 31.17
N THR A 68 1.68 27.62 32.14
CA THR A 68 0.32 28.19 32.26
C THR A 68 -0.92 27.28 32.26
N PRO A 69 -1.86 27.45 33.23
CA PRO A 69 -3.10 26.67 33.33
C PRO A 69 -4.08 26.91 32.17
N VAL A 70 -3.94 28.01 31.44
CA VAL A 70 -4.82 28.36 30.29
C VAL A 70 -4.52 27.49 29.06
N SER A 71 -3.24 27.20 28.80
CA SER A 71 -2.87 26.29 27.70
C SER A 71 -3.26 24.85 28.00
N GLU A 72 -3.24 24.44 29.27
CA GLU A 72 -3.68 23.11 29.70
C GLU A 72 -5.15 22.85 29.33
N GLN A 73 -6.05 23.77 29.66
CA GLN A 73 -7.46 23.68 29.28
C GLN A 73 -7.66 23.61 27.75
N TYR A 74 -6.86 24.34 26.99
CA TYR A 74 -6.91 24.30 25.54
C TYR A 74 -6.47 22.95 24.95
N TYR A 75 -5.41 22.35 25.50
CA TYR A 75 -4.97 21.02 25.09
C TYR A 75 -5.97 19.94 25.51
N GLU A 76 -6.58 20.06 26.70
CA GLU A 76 -7.67 19.16 27.12
C GLU A 76 -8.87 19.22 26.18
N HIS A 77 -9.22 20.42 25.69
CA HIS A 77 -10.24 20.54 24.65
C HIS A 77 -9.83 19.83 23.34
N ILE A 78 -8.56 19.95 22.93
CA ILE A 78 -8.04 19.22 21.75
C ILE A 78 -8.04 17.70 21.99
N LYS A 79 -7.70 17.22 23.20
CA LYS A 79 -7.76 15.80 23.55
C LYS A 79 -9.19 15.27 23.42
N ASN A 80 -10.15 15.97 24.01
CA ASN A 80 -11.56 15.59 24.00
C ASN A 80 -12.15 15.58 22.58
N THR A 81 -11.83 16.59 21.77
CA THR A 81 -12.27 16.66 20.37
C THR A 81 -11.68 15.51 19.55
N LEU A 82 -10.38 15.25 19.65
CA LEU A 82 -9.74 14.11 18.96
C LEU A 82 -10.33 12.76 19.41
N GLN A 83 -10.61 12.58 20.70
CA GLN A 83 -11.21 11.35 21.22
C GLN A 83 -12.64 11.14 20.70
N ARG A 84 -13.43 12.22 20.59
CA ARG A 84 -14.78 12.17 19.99
C ARG A 84 -14.70 11.76 18.52
N LEU A 85 -13.81 12.38 17.76
CA LEU A 85 -13.60 12.07 16.34
C LEU A 85 -13.12 10.63 16.13
N GLU A 86 -12.20 10.15 16.98
CA GLU A 86 -11.70 8.77 16.92
C GLU A 86 -12.81 7.76 17.20
N THR A 87 -13.61 7.99 18.23
CA THR A 87 -14.72 7.08 18.59
C THR A 87 -15.76 7.02 17.48
N TYR A 88 -16.05 8.17 16.86
CA TYR A 88 -16.97 8.28 15.72
C TYR A 88 -16.44 7.54 14.48
N MET A 89 -15.17 7.78 14.10
CA MET A 89 -14.54 7.13 12.95
C MET A 89 -14.38 5.61 13.15
N LEU A 90 -14.06 5.15 14.36
CA LEU A 90 -14.03 3.72 14.67
C LEU A 90 -15.42 3.08 14.60
N GLY A 91 -16.48 3.81 14.93
CA GLY A 91 -17.86 3.37 14.75
C GLY A 91 -18.20 3.17 13.26
N ILE A 92 -17.79 4.13 12.44
CA ILE A 92 -17.96 4.10 10.97
C ILE A 92 -17.14 2.98 10.33
N GLU A 93 -15.85 2.84 10.69
CA GLU A 93 -14.98 1.80 10.14
C GLU A 93 -15.55 0.40 10.40
N LYS A 94 -16.11 0.16 11.61
CA LYS A 94 -16.76 -1.10 11.95
C LYS A 94 -18.01 -1.39 11.11
N GLN A 95 -18.75 -0.37 10.73
CA GLN A 95 -19.94 -0.50 9.89
C GLN A 95 -19.60 -0.71 8.41
N LEU A 96 -18.45 -0.19 7.98
CA LEU A 96 -17.99 -0.22 6.59
C LEU A 96 -16.98 -1.32 6.28
N VAL A 97 -16.66 -2.21 7.23
CA VAL A 97 -15.76 -3.36 6.97
C VAL A 97 -16.34 -4.15 5.80
N PRO A 98 -15.67 -4.18 4.63
CA PRO A 98 -16.19 -4.90 3.49
C PRO A 98 -16.40 -6.36 3.89
N PRO A 99 -17.58 -6.96 3.63
CA PRO A 99 -17.78 -8.38 3.89
C PRO A 99 -16.73 -9.16 3.11
N LEU A 100 -16.02 -10.06 3.80
CA LEU A 100 -14.97 -10.91 3.23
C LEU A 100 -15.55 -11.75 2.08
N GLN A 101 -15.48 -11.24 0.86
CA GLN A 101 -15.90 -11.96 -0.33
C GLN A 101 -14.80 -12.96 -0.66
N ARG A 102 -14.93 -14.18 -0.09
CA ARG A 102 -14.07 -15.31 -0.45
C ARG A 102 -14.28 -15.54 -1.95
N PRO A 103 -13.22 -15.49 -2.78
CA PRO A 103 -13.36 -15.81 -4.20
C PRO A 103 -13.94 -17.22 -4.32
N HIS A 104 -14.95 -17.40 -5.18
CA HIS A 104 -15.58 -18.69 -5.39
C HIS A 104 -14.50 -19.69 -5.84
N PRO A 105 -14.39 -20.88 -5.23
CA PRO A 105 -13.34 -21.83 -5.53
C PRO A 105 -13.41 -22.26 -7.01
N ILE A 106 -12.36 -22.00 -7.77
CA ILE A 106 -12.22 -22.31 -9.21
C ILE A 106 -11.90 -23.81 -9.45
N LEU A 107 -11.96 -24.63 -8.39
CA LEU A 107 -11.57 -26.04 -8.45
C LEU A 107 -12.49 -26.96 -9.28
N PRO A 108 -13.80 -26.69 -9.50
CA PRO A 108 -14.63 -27.59 -10.31
C PRO A 108 -14.61 -27.31 -11.82
N SER A 109 -13.85 -26.34 -12.35
CA SER A 109 -13.84 -26.04 -13.81
C SER A 109 -12.49 -26.25 -14.52
N ILE A 110 -11.62 -27.12 -14.00
CA ILE A 110 -10.46 -27.57 -14.78
C ILE A 110 -10.86 -28.86 -15.50
N PRO A 111 -11.10 -28.85 -16.83
CA PRO A 111 -11.38 -30.06 -17.59
C PRO A 111 -10.13 -30.99 -17.59
N PRO A 112 -10.31 -32.33 -17.48
CA PRO A 112 -9.19 -33.27 -17.54
C PRO A 112 -8.47 -33.19 -18.90
N PRO A 113 -7.13 -33.21 -18.95
CA PRO A 113 -6.38 -33.12 -20.21
C PRO A 113 -6.54 -34.40 -21.04
N GLU A 114 -7.04 -34.26 -22.28
CA GLU A 114 -7.11 -35.34 -23.25
C GLU A 114 -5.72 -35.69 -23.83
N PRO A 115 -5.36 -36.99 -23.93
CA PRO A 115 -4.11 -37.44 -24.52
C PRO A 115 -4.14 -37.35 -26.05
N LYS A 116 -3.17 -36.63 -26.62
CA LYS A 116 -2.94 -36.54 -28.07
C LYS A 116 -2.30 -37.84 -28.58
N PHE A 117 -2.98 -38.56 -29.47
CA PHE A 117 -2.35 -39.54 -30.37
C PHE A 117 -2.53 -39.13 -31.84
N SER A 118 -1.43 -39.35 -32.53
CA SER A 118 -0.97 -39.01 -33.88
C SER A 118 -1.80 -39.39 -35.13
N ILE A 119 -1.78 -38.47 -36.11
CA ILE A 119 -1.48 -38.59 -37.57
C ILE A 119 -2.42 -39.44 -38.47
N THR A 120 -3.08 -38.79 -39.46
CA THR A 120 -2.93 -38.93 -40.95
C THR A 120 -4.25 -38.64 -41.73
N GLU A 121 -4.29 -37.49 -42.43
CA GLU A 121 -4.62 -37.24 -43.87
C GLU A 121 -5.80 -37.94 -44.63
N PRO A 122 -6.24 -37.44 -45.83
CA PRO A 122 -7.50 -36.70 -46.05
C PRO A 122 -8.41 -37.31 -47.18
N VAL A 123 -9.27 -36.48 -47.82
CA VAL A 123 -9.98 -36.69 -49.14
C VAL A 123 -11.43 -37.29 -49.01
N LYS A 124 -12.55 -36.86 -49.64
CA LYS A 124 -12.95 -35.99 -50.78
C LYS A 124 -14.48 -35.63 -50.69
N THR A 125 -14.86 -34.44 -51.21
CA THR A 125 -15.94 -34.14 -52.21
C THR A 125 -17.42 -34.48 -51.91
N GLU A 126 -18.32 -33.48 -51.88
CA GLU A 126 -19.28 -33.13 -52.96
C GLU A 126 -20.19 -31.93 -52.59
N SER A 127 -20.27 -30.95 -53.50
CA SER A 127 -21.19 -29.79 -53.56
C SER A 127 -22.50 -30.20 -54.29
N PRO A 128 -23.43 -29.33 -54.78
CA PRO A 128 -23.60 -27.85 -54.69
C PRO A 128 -25.07 -27.36 -54.53
N PHE A 129 -25.30 -26.06 -54.21
CA PHE A 129 -26.25 -25.09 -54.85
C PHE A 129 -26.21 -23.74 -54.06
N VAL A 130 -25.57 -22.64 -54.55
CA VAL A 130 -26.11 -21.47 -55.34
C VAL A 130 -27.25 -20.74 -54.58
N GLU A 131 -27.20 -19.46 -54.16
CA GLU A 131 -26.98 -18.16 -54.84
C GLU A 131 -27.01 -17.08 -53.70
N THR A 132 -26.11 -16.12 -53.47
CA THR A 132 -25.92 -14.82 -54.17
C THR A 132 -24.96 -13.98 -53.31
N ILE A 133 -23.85 -13.46 -53.86
CA ILE A 133 -23.04 -12.32 -53.34
C ILE A 133 -22.51 -11.59 -54.60
N PRO A 134 -22.38 -10.25 -54.66
CA PRO A 134 -21.16 -9.53 -54.21
C PRO A 134 -21.52 -8.16 -53.60
N ASP A 135 -20.72 -7.40 -52.85
CA ASP A 135 -19.28 -7.26 -52.85
C ASP A 135 -18.84 -6.43 -51.62
N HIS A 136 -17.98 -6.97 -50.76
CA HIS A 136 -16.88 -6.22 -50.15
C HIS A 136 -15.86 -7.23 -49.59
N HIS A 137 -14.80 -7.46 -50.38
CA HIS A 137 -13.49 -7.92 -49.92
C HIS A 137 -13.07 -7.13 -48.65
N HIS A 138 -12.49 -7.73 -47.61
CA HIS A 138 -11.35 -8.63 -47.64
C HIS A 138 -11.28 -9.51 -46.37
N LEU A 139 -10.57 -10.63 -46.53
CA LEU A 139 -10.57 -11.87 -45.76
C LEU A 139 -10.12 -11.83 -44.26
N PRO A 140 -10.64 -12.79 -43.45
CA PRO A 140 -10.21 -13.24 -42.10
C PRO A 140 -9.27 -14.49 -42.22
N PRO A 141 -9.12 -15.47 -41.27
CA PRO A 141 -9.38 -15.59 -39.81
C PRO A 141 -8.11 -16.03 -39.01
N VAL A 142 -8.06 -16.03 -37.67
CA VAL A 142 -8.26 -17.17 -36.72
C VAL A 142 -7.80 -16.61 -35.34
N GLU A 143 -8.66 -16.48 -34.32
CA GLU A 143 -8.81 -17.40 -33.15
C GLU A 143 -7.46 -17.68 -32.43
N VAL A 144 -7.23 -17.58 -31.12
CA VAL A 144 -7.94 -17.26 -29.86
C VAL A 144 -6.83 -17.09 -28.80
N GLU A 145 -7.16 -16.39 -27.70
CA GLU A 145 -6.61 -16.55 -26.35
C GLU A 145 -5.09 -16.71 -26.13
N ASN A 146 -4.49 -15.73 -25.45
CA ASN A 146 -4.01 -15.97 -24.08
C ASN A 146 -3.51 -14.72 -23.36
N LEU A 147 -4.00 -14.61 -22.11
CA LEU A 147 -3.35 -14.07 -20.91
C LEU A 147 -3.28 -12.54 -20.70
N LEU A 148 -4.23 -12.12 -19.86
CA LEU A 148 -4.26 -10.90 -19.07
C LEU A 148 -2.97 -10.65 -18.26
N PRO A 149 -2.70 -9.36 -18.00
CA PRO A 149 -1.63 -8.88 -17.13
C PRO A 149 -2.07 -8.72 -15.66
N ALA A 150 -1.04 -8.76 -14.80
CA ALA A 150 -0.85 -7.96 -13.58
C ALA A 150 -1.89 -7.99 -12.43
N THR A 151 -1.48 -8.58 -11.31
CA THR A 151 -1.78 -8.07 -9.96
C THR A 151 -0.54 -8.23 -9.07
N SER A 152 0.07 -7.10 -8.73
CA SER A 152 1.04 -6.98 -7.64
C SER A 152 0.34 -6.27 -6.50
N ASP A 153 0.16 -6.97 -5.37
CA ASP A 153 -0.18 -6.38 -4.08
C ASP A 153 0.54 -7.21 -3.00
N ILE A 154 1.75 -6.78 -2.61
CA ILE A 154 2.32 -7.15 -1.31
C ILE A 154 2.96 -5.90 -0.71
N THR A 155 2.19 -5.24 0.15
CA THR A 155 2.69 -4.27 1.13
C THR A 155 3.31 -5.00 2.32
N ALA A 156 4.49 -4.52 2.68
CA ALA A 156 5.30 -4.89 3.82
C ALA A 156 4.59 -4.75 5.19
N ILE A 157 4.96 -5.62 6.13
CA ILE A 157 4.81 -5.43 7.59
C ILE A 157 6.15 -5.85 8.28
N PRO A 158 6.59 -5.12 9.35
CA PRO A 158 7.98 -5.08 9.88
C PRO A 158 8.25 -6.13 11.02
N PRO A 159 9.42 -6.11 11.73
CA PRO A 159 10.16 -7.31 12.13
C PRO A 159 9.93 -7.87 13.55
N SER A 160 10.32 -9.15 13.68
CA SER A 160 10.89 -9.87 14.85
C SER A 160 10.15 -9.86 16.19
N GLU A 161 9.62 -11.03 16.59
CA GLU A 161 10.10 -11.75 17.78
C GLU A 161 9.62 -13.21 17.77
N ASN A 162 10.50 -14.11 18.19
CA ASN A 162 10.28 -15.52 18.55
C ASN A 162 10.15 -16.54 17.40
N VAL A 163 11.26 -16.73 16.68
CA VAL A 163 11.56 -18.00 16.03
C VAL A 163 11.91 -19.03 17.11
N HIS A 164 10.93 -19.83 17.55
CA HIS A 164 11.24 -21.12 18.15
C HIS A 164 11.74 -22.04 17.03
N VAL A 165 13.05 -21.98 16.78
CA VAL A 165 13.76 -23.00 16.03
C VAL A 165 13.61 -24.29 16.83
N ALA A 166 12.79 -25.21 16.33
CA ALA A 166 12.81 -26.59 16.77
C ALA A 166 14.20 -27.15 16.45
N SER A 167 15.10 -27.04 17.43
CA SER A 167 16.40 -27.68 17.44
C SER A 167 16.17 -29.18 17.50
N PHE A 168 16.24 -29.84 16.34
CA PHE A 168 16.31 -31.29 16.26
C PHE A 168 17.68 -31.72 16.76
N ARG A 169 17.79 -31.91 18.08
CA ARG A 169 18.88 -32.64 18.71
C ARG A 169 18.61 -34.13 18.49
N PRO A 170 19.47 -34.90 17.81
CA PRO A 170 19.38 -36.35 17.86
C PRO A 170 19.81 -36.78 19.26
N SER A 171 18.83 -37.09 20.12
CA SER A 171 19.11 -37.81 21.36
C SER A 171 19.60 -39.21 20.98
N ALA A 172 20.89 -39.44 21.15
CA ALA A 172 21.46 -40.77 21.20
C ALA A 172 20.89 -41.48 22.44
N VAL A 173 19.78 -42.20 22.26
CA VAL A 173 19.22 -43.11 23.26
C VAL A 173 19.97 -44.43 23.14
N LEU A 174 20.75 -44.73 24.17
CA LEU A 174 21.35 -46.04 24.41
C LEU A 174 20.20 -47.07 24.62
N PRO A 175 20.13 -48.18 23.87
CA PRO A 175 19.07 -49.16 24.05
C PRO A 175 19.37 -50.05 25.28
N SER A 176 18.53 -49.93 26.31
CA SER A 176 18.45 -50.93 27.38
C SER A 176 17.90 -52.25 26.83
N PRO A 177 18.52 -53.41 27.11
CA PRO A 177 18.06 -54.70 26.61
C PRO A 177 16.83 -55.14 27.42
N SER A 178 15.64 -54.81 26.93
CA SER A 178 14.44 -55.53 27.30
C SER A 178 14.26 -56.66 26.30
N ASN A 179 14.26 -57.90 26.79
CA ASN A 179 13.92 -59.10 26.04
C ASN A 179 12.52 -58.94 25.46
N ILE A 180 12.45 -58.50 24.20
CA ILE A 180 11.27 -58.64 23.36
C ILE A 180 11.77 -59.48 22.20
N THR A 181 11.29 -60.72 22.11
CA THR A 181 11.40 -61.54 20.91
C THR A 181 10.70 -60.77 19.79
N ALA A 182 11.47 -59.93 19.08
CA ALA A 182 10.98 -59.20 17.94
C ALA A 182 10.70 -60.23 16.85
N THR A 183 9.43 -60.43 16.56
CA THR A 183 9.02 -61.16 15.36
C THR A 183 9.65 -60.44 14.15
N PRO A 184 10.27 -61.17 13.21
CA PRO A 184 10.99 -60.57 12.08
C PRO A 184 10.11 -59.63 11.23
N ALA A 185 8.79 -59.82 11.27
CA ALA A 185 7.80 -58.98 10.61
C ALA A 185 7.73 -57.53 11.15
N ILE A 186 7.94 -57.30 12.46
CA ILE A 186 7.85 -55.94 13.04
C ILE A 186 9.07 -55.11 12.66
N LEU A 187 10.26 -55.71 12.67
CA LEU A 187 11.50 -55.04 12.23
C LEU A 187 11.50 -54.75 10.72
N GLN A 188 10.89 -55.63 9.92
CA GLN A 188 10.67 -55.38 8.49
C GLN A 188 9.67 -54.24 8.26
N ASN A 189 8.59 -54.17 9.04
CA ASN A 189 7.62 -53.07 8.96
C ASN A 189 8.25 -51.71 9.32
N SER A 190 9.04 -51.64 10.40
CA SER A 190 9.74 -50.38 10.75
C SER A 190 10.76 -49.96 9.69
N ARG A 191 11.43 -50.91 9.00
CA ARG A 191 12.27 -50.59 7.84
C ARG A 191 11.46 -50.09 6.65
N ALA A 192 10.33 -50.72 6.35
CA ALA A 192 9.45 -50.29 5.26
C ALA A 192 8.92 -48.86 5.47
N VAL A 193 8.52 -48.51 6.70
CA VAL A 193 8.08 -47.15 7.06
C VAL A 193 9.23 -46.14 6.95
N GLN A 194 10.47 -46.50 7.31
CA GLN A 194 11.62 -45.63 7.14
C GLN A 194 11.95 -45.39 5.66
N GLU A 195 11.83 -46.43 4.82
CA GLU A 195 12.01 -46.32 3.37
C GLU A 195 10.95 -45.37 2.77
N GLU A 196 9.67 -45.54 3.14
CA GLU A 196 8.55 -44.70 2.67
C GLU A 196 8.71 -43.22 3.07
N LEU A 197 9.09 -42.95 4.33
CA LEU A 197 9.35 -41.58 4.78
C LEU A 197 10.54 -40.95 4.04
N SER A 198 11.58 -41.74 3.76
CA SER A 198 12.74 -41.27 3.00
C SER A 198 12.36 -40.93 1.56
N GLU A 199 11.49 -41.73 0.94
CA GLU A 199 10.95 -41.49 -0.41
C GLU A 199 10.07 -40.24 -0.43
N GLN A 200 9.18 -40.08 0.55
CA GLN A 200 8.33 -38.90 0.68
C GLN A 200 9.15 -37.62 0.90
N LEU A 201 10.20 -37.68 1.71
CA LEU A 201 11.12 -36.56 1.92
C LEU A 201 11.89 -36.24 0.64
N ALA A 202 12.35 -37.24 -0.11
CA ALA A 202 13.01 -37.04 -1.39
C ALA A 202 12.08 -36.36 -2.42
N LEU A 203 10.81 -36.76 -2.47
CA LEU A 203 9.80 -36.12 -3.34
C LEU A 203 9.50 -34.69 -2.91
N MET A 204 9.31 -34.44 -1.60
CA MET A 204 9.13 -33.08 -1.08
C MET A 204 10.35 -32.19 -1.34
N ALA A 205 11.57 -32.71 -1.18
CA ALA A 205 12.80 -31.97 -1.48
C ALA A 205 12.90 -31.62 -2.96
N ARG A 206 12.50 -32.53 -3.86
CA ARG A 206 12.42 -32.25 -5.31
C ARG A 206 11.38 -31.16 -5.62
N GLN A 207 10.22 -31.19 -4.97
CA GLN A 207 9.20 -30.16 -5.13
C GLN A 207 9.67 -28.81 -4.60
N LEU A 208 10.30 -28.79 -3.41
CA LEU A 208 10.86 -27.59 -2.83
C LEU A 208 11.93 -26.98 -3.72
N ARG A 209 12.81 -27.81 -4.31
CA ARG A 209 13.81 -27.36 -5.28
C ARG A 209 13.16 -26.75 -6.52
N ARG A 210 12.09 -27.36 -7.05
CA ARG A 210 11.33 -26.84 -8.20
C ARG A 210 10.64 -25.51 -7.89
N ASN A 211 10.07 -25.38 -6.69
CA ASN A 211 9.50 -24.14 -6.18
C ASN A 211 10.58 -23.07 -6.03
N ALA A 212 11.76 -23.41 -5.49
CA ALA A 212 12.88 -22.49 -5.32
C ALA A 212 13.42 -21.97 -6.66
N THR A 213 13.57 -22.83 -7.67
CA THR A 213 13.96 -22.39 -9.02
C THR A 213 12.92 -21.46 -9.63
N HIS A 214 11.63 -21.79 -9.49
CA HIS A 214 10.55 -20.94 -9.98
C HIS A 214 10.49 -19.58 -9.27
N PHE A 215 10.76 -19.55 -7.96
CA PHE A 215 10.87 -18.30 -7.21
C PHE A 215 12.09 -17.49 -7.63
N SER A 216 13.22 -18.11 -7.92
CA SER A 216 14.40 -17.41 -8.45
C SER A 216 14.11 -16.74 -9.79
N ASP A 217 13.44 -17.44 -10.71
CA ASP A 217 13.07 -16.87 -12.02
C ASP A 217 12.04 -15.74 -11.88
N SER A 218 11.13 -15.87 -10.93
CA SER A 218 10.12 -14.83 -10.65
C SER A 218 10.78 -13.59 -10.03
N LEU A 219 11.72 -13.77 -9.10
CA LEU A 219 12.52 -12.66 -8.55
C LEU A 219 13.37 -11.97 -9.63
N ALA A 220 13.91 -12.71 -10.60
CA ALA A 220 14.65 -12.13 -11.71
C ALA A 220 13.74 -11.26 -12.59
N ARG A 221 12.52 -11.71 -12.89
CA ARG A 221 11.51 -10.93 -13.61
C ARG A 221 11.07 -9.69 -12.81
N ASP A 222 10.82 -9.86 -11.52
CA ASP A 222 10.39 -8.76 -10.64
C ASP A 222 11.49 -7.70 -10.54
N LYS A 223 12.76 -8.09 -10.49
CA LYS A 223 13.89 -7.16 -10.53
C LYS A 223 13.87 -6.29 -11.78
N VAL A 224 13.64 -6.87 -12.96
CA VAL A 224 13.55 -6.12 -14.22
C VAL A 224 12.40 -5.11 -14.19
N VAL A 225 11.25 -5.51 -13.65
CA VAL A 225 10.10 -4.61 -13.50
C VAL A 225 10.43 -3.47 -12.53
N VAL A 226 11.04 -3.78 -11.39
CA VAL A 226 11.46 -2.76 -10.40
C VAL A 226 12.46 -1.78 -11.02
N ASP A 227 13.49 -2.28 -11.70
CA ASP A 227 14.50 -1.43 -12.36
C ASP A 227 13.84 -0.51 -13.41
N ALA A 228 12.89 -1.02 -14.20
CA ALA A 228 12.12 -0.22 -15.16
C ALA A 228 11.18 0.80 -14.49
N THR A 229 10.60 0.46 -13.34
CA THR A 229 9.79 1.41 -12.56
C THR A 229 10.64 2.51 -11.94
N GLN A 230 11.84 2.18 -11.47
CA GLN A 230 12.81 3.13 -10.94
C GLN A 230 13.21 4.15 -12.00
N GLU A 231 13.54 3.70 -13.21
CA GLU A 231 13.87 4.59 -14.34
C GLU A 231 12.72 5.57 -14.66
N LYS A 232 11.48 5.07 -14.68
CA LYS A 232 10.29 5.91 -14.90
C LYS A 232 10.06 6.91 -13.77
N ILE A 233 10.28 6.52 -12.53
CA ILE A 233 10.14 7.39 -11.36
C ILE A 233 11.23 8.47 -11.39
N GLU A 234 12.47 8.11 -11.70
CA GLU A 234 13.59 9.05 -11.83
C GLU A 234 13.33 10.07 -12.95
N GLY A 235 12.90 9.61 -14.12
CA GLY A 235 12.51 10.49 -15.23
C GLY A 235 11.38 11.46 -14.86
N ASN A 236 10.32 10.96 -14.22
CA ASN A 236 9.21 11.81 -13.75
C ASN A 236 9.66 12.79 -12.67
N PHE A 237 10.53 12.38 -11.76
CA PHE A 237 11.08 13.24 -10.71
C PHE A 237 11.90 14.38 -11.31
N ASP A 238 12.72 14.10 -12.33
CA ASP A 238 13.50 15.12 -13.02
C ASP A 238 12.62 16.12 -13.77
N LEU A 239 11.56 15.66 -14.44
CA LEU A 239 10.57 16.54 -15.07
C LEU A 239 9.87 17.41 -14.03
N LEU A 240 9.37 16.83 -12.94
CA LEU A 240 8.72 17.56 -11.85
C LEU A 240 9.67 18.59 -11.20
N LYS A 241 10.95 18.24 -11.02
CA LYS A 241 11.96 19.14 -10.46
C LYS A 241 12.23 20.31 -11.41
N LYS A 242 12.33 20.04 -12.71
CA LYS A 242 12.51 21.07 -13.76
C LYS A 242 11.30 22.00 -13.83
N GLU A 243 10.10 21.44 -13.84
CA GLU A 243 8.85 22.20 -13.83
C GLU A 243 8.68 23.02 -12.56
N ARG A 244 9.03 22.48 -11.39
CA ARG A 244 9.04 23.22 -10.12
C ARG A 244 9.98 24.42 -10.15
N ILE A 245 11.17 24.27 -10.71
CA ILE A 245 12.12 25.39 -10.87
C ILE A 245 11.52 26.44 -11.80
N ARG A 246 11.00 26.03 -12.95
CA ARG A 246 10.34 26.91 -13.91
C ARG A 246 9.16 27.66 -13.27
N LEU A 247 8.27 26.96 -12.57
CA LEU A 247 7.14 27.54 -11.84
C LEU A 247 7.59 28.50 -10.74
N ARG A 248 8.68 28.20 -10.04
CA ARG A 248 9.27 29.09 -9.04
C ARG A 248 9.79 30.38 -9.68
N ASP A 249 10.43 30.29 -10.84
CA ASP A 249 10.93 31.46 -11.56
C ASP A 249 9.77 32.34 -12.06
N PHE A 250 8.70 31.72 -12.59
CA PHE A 250 7.47 32.45 -12.97
C PHE A 250 6.76 33.04 -11.75
N ARG A 251 6.71 32.34 -10.62
CA ARG A 251 6.11 32.83 -9.37
C ARG A 251 6.90 34.00 -8.78
N GLY A 252 8.24 33.95 -8.84
CA GLY A 252 9.10 35.06 -8.43
C GLY A 252 8.87 36.32 -9.29
N LYS A 253 8.70 36.13 -10.60
CA LYS A 253 8.41 37.23 -11.53
C LYS A 253 7.02 37.84 -11.30
N SER A 254 6.01 37.02 -11.02
CA SER A 254 4.66 37.50 -10.70
C SER A 254 4.56 38.16 -9.32
N GLY A 255 5.42 37.79 -8.37
CA GLY A 255 5.53 38.47 -7.08
C GLY A 255 6.21 39.84 -7.17
N GLY A 256 7.03 40.07 -8.20
CA GLY A 256 7.77 41.31 -8.38
C GLY A 256 6.88 42.54 -8.59
N THR A 257 5.81 42.44 -9.37
CA THR A 257 4.89 43.57 -9.62
C THR A 257 4.13 43.97 -8.35
N THR A 258 3.62 43.00 -7.58
CA THR A 258 2.97 43.26 -6.29
C THR A 258 3.96 43.86 -5.28
N CYS A 259 5.20 43.37 -5.25
CA CYS A 259 6.26 43.93 -4.42
C CYS A 259 6.52 45.41 -4.76
N LEU A 260 6.63 45.76 -6.05
CA LEU A 260 6.81 47.15 -6.48
C LEU A 260 5.61 48.04 -6.13
N VAL A 261 4.39 47.54 -6.28
CA VAL A 261 3.18 48.28 -5.87
C VAL A 261 3.17 48.52 -4.36
N ILE A 262 3.48 47.50 -3.56
CA ILE A 262 3.59 47.64 -2.10
C ILE A 262 4.68 48.66 -1.72
N MET A 263 5.84 48.62 -2.37
CA MET A 263 6.91 49.60 -2.16
C MET A 263 6.47 51.04 -2.51
N SER A 264 5.73 51.21 -3.61
CA SER A 264 5.18 52.52 -3.99
C SER A 264 4.21 53.06 -2.93
N ILE A 265 3.34 52.21 -2.38
CA ILE A 265 2.40 52.61 -1.31
C ILE A 265 3.17 53.03 -0.06
N ILE A 266 4.21 52.28 0.32
CA ILE A 266 5.05 52.59 1.49
C ILE A 266 5.71 53.97 1.34
N ILE A 267 6.25 54.30 0.16
CA ILE A 267 6.88 55.59 -0.09
C ILE A 267 5.89 56.75 0.12
N VAL A 268 4.66 56.62 -0.39
CA VAL A 268 3.61 57.63 -0.22
C VAL A 268 3.24 57.79 1.27
N VAL A 269 3.13 56.69 2.01
CA VAL A 269 2.85 56.73 3.46
C VAL A 269 3.97 57.42 4.23
N ILE A 270 5.25 57.15 3.89
CA ILE A 270 6.39 57.83 4.52
C ILE A 270 6.36 59.33 4.24
N ALA A 271 6.14 59.74 2.99
CA ALA A 271 6.05 61.15 2.62
C ALA A 271 4.91 61.87 3.39
N PHE A 272 3.76 61.19 3.55
CA PHE A 272 2.64 61.72 4.32
C PHE A 272 3.01 61.91 5.80
N ILE A 273 3.65 60.91 6.43
CA ILE A 273 4.11 61.00 7.82
C ILE A 273 5.10 62.16 7.98
N LEU A 274 6.07 62.30 7.07
CA LEU A 274 7.04 63.41 7.09
C LEU A 274 6.35 64.76 6.96
N MET A 275 5.38 64.91 6.07
CA MET A 275 4.62 66.16 5.92
C MET A 275 3.85 66.52 7.19
N VAL A 276 3.15 65.56 7.80
CA VAL A 276 2.45 65.76 9.08
C VAL A 276 3.43 66.12 10.20
N PHE A 277 4.60 65.47 10.22
CA PHE A 277 5.64 65.77 11.19
C PHE A 277 6.19 67.18 11.03
N VAL A 278 6.43 67.65 9.80
CA VAL A 278 6.88 69.02 9.52
C VAL A 278 5.83 70.05 9.98
N ILE A 279 4.54 69.83 9.70
CA ILE A 279 3.45 70.71 10.16
C ILE A 279 3.33 70.71 11.69
N ARG A 280 3.67 69.60 12.36
CA ARG A 280 3.62 69.53 13.83
C ARG A 280 4.84 70.15 14.50
N VAL A 281 5.99 70.13 13.83
CA VAL A 281 7.25 70.67 14.35
C VAL A 281 7.43 72.15 14.04
N THR A 282 6.88 72.61 12.91
CA THR A 282 6.83 74.03 12.52
C THR A 282 5.65 74.71 13.21
#